data_AF-A0ABC8CJM1-F1
#
_entry.id   AF-A0ABC8CJM1-F1
#
_cell.length_a   1.000
_cell.length_b   1.000
_cell.length_c   1.000
_cell.angle_alpha   90.00
_cell.angle_beta   90.00
_cell.angle_gamma   90.00
#
_symmetry.space_group_name_H-M   'P 1'
#
loop_
_entity.id
_entity.type
_entity.pdbx_description
1 polymer ?
#
loop_
_entity_poly.entity_id
_entity_poly.type
_entity_poly.pdbx_seq_one_letter_code
_entity_poly.pdbx_strand_id
1 'polypeptide(L)'
;MARHYNYGAINAVSERVADAVAAELKEQPWWLRYKGSIMLALQALAWVAGALPVMLADAPAWTIFAAGAIGYFITALVNRLTVDGVTPSMAPRLAAQAEYQEQKTAPQLATLPVYTGPTTNEA
;
A
#
# COMPACT_ATOMS: atom_id res chain seq x y z
N MET A 1 18.62 -20.51 -24.17
CA MET A 1 18.69 -19.17 -24.80
C MET A 1 18.26 -18.14 -23.76
N ALA A 2 19.20 -17.36 -23.23
CA ALA A 2 18.89 -16.31 -22.25
C ALA A 2 18.25 -15.12 -22.97
N ARG A 3 17.08 -14.66 -22.50
CA ARG A 3 16.49 -13.40 -22.98
C ARG A 3 17.36 -12.25 -22.49
N HIS A 4 18.05 -11.57 -23.40
CA HIS A 4 18.71 -10.30 -23.10
C HIS A 4 17.62 -9.22 -22.98
N TYR A 5 17.30 -8.86 -21.75
CA TYR A 5 16.43 -7.73 -21.48
C TYR A 5 17.22 -6.42 -21.64
N ASN A 6 16.62 -5.43 -22.29
CA ASN A 6 17.23 -4.09 -22.42
C ASN A 6 17.04 -3.34 -21.10
N TYR A 7 18.03 -3.45 -20.21
CA TYR A 7 18.02 -2.81 -18.89
C TYR A 7 17.87 -1.29 -18.95
N GLY A 8 18.35 -0.63 -20.02
CA GLY A 8 18.16 0.81 -20.20
C GLY A 8 16.70 1.20 -20.43
N ALA A 9 15.96 0.40 -21.21
CA ALA A 9 14.53 0.60 -21.42
C ALA A 9 13.71 0.32 -20.15
N ILE A 10 14.10 -0.70 -19.38
CA ILE A 10 13.45 -1.03 -18.10
C ILE A 10 13.67 0.09 -17.08
N ASN A 11 14.89 0.59 -16.94
CA ASN A 11 15.20 1.68 -16.00
C ASN A 11 14.46 2.97 -16.35
N ALA A 12 14.39 3.32 -17.64
CA ALA A 12 13.64 4.49 -18.10
C ALA A 12 12.12 4.38 -17.85
N VAL A 13 11.56 3.17 -17.92
CA VAL A 13 10.14 2.94 -17.54
C VAL A 13 9.97 3.04 -16.03
N SER A 14 10.88 2.45 -15.23
CA SER A 14 10.85 2.52 -13.77
C SER A 14 10.92 3.95 -13.25
N GLU A 15 11.79 4.78 -13.82
CA GLU A 15 11.96 6.19 -13.42
C GLU A 15 10.71 7.02 -13.72
N ARG A 16 10.10 6.85 -14.90
CA ARG A 16 8.82 7.51 -15.24
C ARG A 16 7.66 7.06 -14.35
N VAL A 17 7.62 5.78 -13.98
CA VAL A 17 6.60 5.26 -13.05
C VAL A 17 6.82 5.85 -11.65
N ALA A 18 8.06 5.97 -11.20
CA ALA A 18 8.39 6.58 -9.91
C ALA A 18 7.97 8.05 -9.84
N ASP A 19 8.26 8.83 -10.89
CA ASP A 19 7.85 10.25 -10.98
C ASP A 19 6.34 10.41 -10.99
N ALA A 20 5.63 9.57 -11.76
CA ALA A 20 4.17 9.57 -11.80
C ALA A 20 3.55 9.21 -10.43
N VAL A 21 4.12 8.22 -9.73
CA VAL A 21 3.68 7.83 -8.38
C VAL A 21 3.95 8.94 -7.36
N ALA A 22 5.11 9.61 -7.44
CA ALA A 22 5.46 10.72 -6.55
C ALA A 22 4.56 11.95 -6.75
N ALA A 23 4.21 12.26 -8.01
CA ALA A 23 3.24 13.31 -8.33
C ALA A 23 1.85 12.96 -7.77
N GLU A 24 1.38 11.73 -8.01
CA GLU A 24 0.07 11.25 -7.52
C GLU A 24 0.01 11.28 -5.98
N LEU A 25 1.07 10.85 -5.29
CA LEU A 25 1.20 10.92 -3.82
C LEU A 25 1.05 12.36 -3.28
N LYS A 26 1.62 13.33 -4.00
CA LYS A 26 1.58 14.74 -3.63
C LYS A 26 0.19 15.34 -3.87
N GLU A 27 -0.43 15.00 -4.99
CA GLU A 27 -1.75 15.50 -5.39
C GLU A 27 -2.93 14.77 -4.73
N GLN A 28 -2.67 13.61 -4.12
CA GLN A 28 -3.70 12.81 -3.47
C GLN A 28 -4.45 13.64 -2.42
N PRO A 29 -5.79 13.73 -2.52
CA PRO A 29 -6.58 14.54 -1.61
C PRO A 29 -6.56 13.94 -0.20
N TRP A 30 -6.63 14.81 0.81
CA TRP A 30 -6.43 14.43 2.22
C TRP A 30 -7.37 13.32 2.70
N TRP A 31 -8.60 13.26 2.20
CA TRP A 31 -9.58 12.25 2.60
C TRP A 31 -9.20 10.84 2.15
N LEU A 32 -8.50 10.70 1.02
CA LEU A 32 -7.97 9.41 0.54
C LEU A 32 -6.87 8.88 1.47
N ARG A 33 -6.09 9.78 2.09
CA ARG A 33 -5.05 9.43 3.07
C ARG A 33 -5.61 8.91 4.39
N TYR A 34 -6.84 9.28 4.73
CA TYR A 34 -7.49 8.90 5.99
C TYR A 34 -8.77 8.07 5.78
N LYS A 35 -9.03 7.59 4.56
CA LYS A 35 -10.25 6.87 4.15
C LYS A 35 -10.64 5.78 5.15
N GLY A 36 -9.70 4.91 5.53
CA GLY A 36 -9.95 3.82 6.48
C GLY A 36 -10.39 4.32 7.86
N SER A 37 -9.73 5.36 8.39
CA SER A 37 -10.10 5.97 9.67
C SER A 37 -11.47 6.64 9.62
N ILE A 38 -11.77 7.33 8.52
CA ILE A 38 -13.08 7.96 8.29
C ILE A 38 -14.18 6.90 8.24
N MET A 39 -13.95 5.81 7.50
CA MET A 39 -14.90 4.70 7.41
C MET A 39 -15.15 4.02 8.76
N LEU A 40 -14.10 3.80 9.56
CA LEU A 40 -14.26 3.27 10.92
C LEU A 40 -15.07 4.22 11.82
N ALA A 41 -14.81 5.53 11.74
CA ALA A 41 -15.57 6.52 12.49
C ALA A 41 -17.05 6.54 12.06
N LEU A 42 -17.33 6.52 10.77
CA LEU A 42 -18.70 6.45 10.24
C LEU A 42 -19.41 5.15 10.66
N GLN A 43 -18.69 4.03 10.67
CA GLN A 43 -19.24 2.77 11.15
C GLN A 43 -19.60 2.83 12.64
N ALA A 44 -18.74 3.42 13.47
CA ALA A 44 -19.04 3.63 14.89
C ALA A 44 -20.28 4.51 15.07
N LEU A 45 -20.39 5.60 14.28
CA LEU A 45 -21.57 6.45 14.28
C LEU A 45 -22.84 5.71 13.85
N ALA A 46 -22.77 4.80 12.88
CA ALA A 46 -23.91 3.96 12.49
C ALA A 46 -24.40 3.06 13.63
N TRP A 47 -23.47 2.51 14.42
CA TRP A 47 -23.83 1.73 15.62
C TRP A 47 -24.48 2.60 16.69
N VAL A 48 -23.93 3.79 16.96
CA VAL A 48 -24.52 4.75 17.91
C VAL A 48 -25.92 5.18 17.44
N ALA A 49 -26.09 5.49 16.16
CA ALA A 49 -27.36 5.85 15.57
C ALA A 49 -28.41 4.73 15.66
N GLY A 50 -27.98 3.46 15.62
CA GLY A 50 -28.85 2.32 15.88
C GLY A 50 -29.20 2.13 17.37
N ALA A 51 -28.24 2.38 18.27
CA ALA A 51 -28.42 2.19 19.72
C ALA A 51 -29.27 3.28 20.37
N LEU A 52 -29.09 4.55 19.98
CA LEU A 52 -29.77 5.69 20.61
C LEU A 52 -31.31 5.57 20.59
N PRO A 53 -31.98 5.23 19.47
CA PRO A 53 -33.43 5.05 19.45
C PRO A 53 -33.93 3.95 20.38
N VAL A 54 -33.18 2.86 20.54
CA VAL A 54 -33.55 1.78 21.46
C VAL A 54 -33.45 2.24 22.91
N MET A 55 -32.41 3.01 23.23
CA MET A 55 -32.18 3.47 24.60
C MET A 55 -33.06 4.65 25.02
N LEU A 56 -33.48 5.49 24.07
CA LEU A 56 -34.13 6.78 24.37
C LEU A 56 -35.58 6.89 23.88
N ALA A 57 -36.04 5.98 23.01
CA ALA A 57 -37.34 6.10 22.35
C ALA A 57 -38.09 4.76 22.19
N ASP A 58 -37.76 3.75 23.01
CA ASP A 58 -38.37 2.41 22.99
C ASP A 58 -38.42 1.75 21.59
N ALA A 59 -37.44 2.09 20.74
CA ALA A 59 -37.36 1.46 19.43
C ALA A 59 -37.04 -0.03 19.57
N PRO A 60 -37.50 -0.89 18.65
CA PRO A 60 -37.20 -2.31 18.70
C PRO A 60 -35.68 -2.58 18.63
N ALA A 61 -35.19 -3.54 19.42
CA ALA A 61 -33.76 -3.86 19.50
C ALA A 61 -33.13 -4.28 18.15
N TRP A 62 -33.92 -4.78 17.21
CA TRP A 62 -33.44 -5.15 15.87
C TRP A 62 -32.94 -3.94 15.07
N THR A 63 -33.39 -2.72 15.41
CA THR A 63 -32.98 -1.49 14.72
C THR A 63 -31.47 -1.22 14.86
N ILE A 64 -30.85 -1.67 15.96
CA ILE A 64 -29.40 -1.63 16.17
C ILE A 64 -28.68 -2.41 15.07
N PHE A 65 -29.13 -3.64 14.83
CA PHE A 65 -28.52 -4.51 13.81
C PHE A 65 -28.80 -4.02 12.40
N ALA A 66 -29.99 -3.46 12.15
CA ALA A 66 -30.30 -2.87 10.85
C ALA A 66 -29.38 -1.68 10.53
N ALA A 67 -29.22 -0.74 11.46
CA ALA A 67 -28.32 0.40 11.28
C ALA A 67 -26.84 -0.05 11.12
N GLY A 68 -26.39 -0.98 11.95
CA GLY A 68 -25.05 -1.55 11.86
C GLY A 68 -24.79 -2.26 10.52
N ALA A 69 -25.74 -3.06 10.05
CA ALA A 69 -25.65 -3.77 8.77
C ALA A 69 -25.65 -2.83 7.56
N ILE A 70 -26.51 -1.80 7.57
CA ILE A 70 -26.51 -0.77 6.52
C ILE A 70 -25.17 -0.04 6.49
N GLY A 71 -24.69 0.41 7.66
CA GLY A 71 -23.39 1.07 7.77
C GLY A 71 -22.26 0.18 7.25
N TYR A 72 -22.27 -1.11 7.60
CA TYR A 72 -21.27 -2.07 7.13
C TYR A 72 -21.31 -2.24 5.61
N PHE A 73 -22.50 -2.36 5.04
CA PHE A 73 -22.66 -2.56 3.59
C PHE A 73 -22.17 -1.33 2.81
N ILE A 74 -22.49 -0.13 3.28
CA ILE A 74 -22.01 1.13 2.70
C ILE A 74 -20.49 1.20 2.81
N THR A 75 -19.94 0.95 3.99
CA THR A 75 -18.50 0.88 4.24
C THR A 75 -17.81 -0.09 3.28
N ALA A 76 -18.32 -1.32 3.17
CA ALA A 76 -17.76 -2.34 2.28
C ALA A 76 -17.82 -1.91 0.81
N LEU A 77 -18.92 -1.30 0.38
CA LEU A 77 -19.11 -0.82 -0.99
C LEU A 77 -18.14 0.33 -1.31
N VAL A 78 -18.04 1.32 -0.42
CA VAL A 78 -17.07 2.42 -0.54
C VAL A 78 -15.66 1.88 -0.59
N ASN A 79 -15.32 0.89 0.27
CA ASN A 79 -14.00 0.28 0.23
C ASN A 79 -13.70 -0.36 -1.12
N ARG A 80 -14.68 -1.13 -1.64
CA ARG A 80 -14.52 -1.91 -2.86
C ARG A 80 -14.46 -1.05 -4.12
N LEU A 81 -15.20 0.06 -4.15
CA LEU A 81 -15.39 0.91 -5.33
C LEU A 81 -14.43 2.10 -5.39
N THR A 82 -13.66 2.38 -4.34
CA THR A 82 -12.70 3.50 -4.32
C THR A 82 -11.28 3.01 -4.13
N VAL A 83 -10.35 3.61 -4.87
CA VAL A 83 -8.91 3.31 -4.75
C VAL A 83 -8.43 3.69 -3.35
N ASP A 84 -7.52 2.90 -2.78
CA ASP A 84 -6.91 3.20 -1.50
C ASP A 84 -5.77 4.18 -1.66
N GLY A 85 -5.71 5.16 -0.75
CA GLY A 85 -4.62 6.12 -0.71
C GLY A 85 -3.40 5.60 0.03
N VAL A 86 -2.24 6.21 -0.24
CA VAL A 86 -1.02 5.92 0.52
C VAL A 86 -1.04 6.81 1.76
N THR A 87 -1.02 6.18 2.93
CA THR A 87 -1.04 6.92 4.19
C THR A 87 0.36 7.45 4.55
N PRO A 88 0.48 8.54 5.32
CA PRO A 88 1.78 9.01 5.80
C PRO A 88 2.56 7.93 6.59
N SER A 89 1.85 7.05 7.30
CA SER A 89 2.45 5.92 8.03
C SER A 89 2.98 4.80 7.13
N MET A 90 2.58 4.75 5.85
CA MET A 90 3.10 3.80 4.87
C MET A 90 4.43 4.25 4.25
N ALA A 91 4.75 5.54 4.26
CA ALA A 91 5.98 6.08 3.66
C ALA A 91 7.27 5.36 4.11
N PRO A 92 7.57 5.19 5.43
CA PRO A 92 8.77 4.46 5.86
C PRO A 92 8.72 2.96 5.50
N ARG A 93 7.52 2.38 5.38
CA ARG A 93 7.35 0.96 5.01
C ARG A 93 7.61 0.73 3.52
N LEU A 94 7.17 1.67 2.68
CA LEU A 94 7.41 1.67 1.25
C LEU A 94 8.90 1.87 0.95
N ALA A 95 9.58 2.77 1.67
CA ALA A 95 11.02 2.94 1.57
C ALA A 95 11.77 1.64 1.90
N ALA A 96 11.45 1.01 3.04
CA ALA A 96 12.06 -0.26 3.43
C ALA A 96 11.76 -1.40 2.43
N GLN A 97 10.56 -1.44 1.84
CA GLN A 97 10.23 -2.40 0.79
C GLN A 97 11.01 -2.14 -0.51
N ALA A 98 11.19 -0.88 -0.90
CA ALA A 98 11.99 -0.52 -2.07
C ALA A 98 13.44 -0.99 -1.91
N GLU A 99 14.08 -0.68 -0.78
CA GLU A 99 15.44 -1.15 -0.45
C GLU A 99 15.54 -2.69 -0.48
N TYR A 100 14.55 -3.38 0.07
CA TYR A 100 14.51 -4.84 0.06
C TYR A 100 14.36 -5.43 -1.35
N GLN A 101 13.56 -4.81 -2.21
CA GLN A 101 13.41 -5.26 -3.60
C GLN A 101 14.67 -4.97 -4.43
N GLU A 102 15.33 -3.84 -4.18
CA GLU A 102 16.62 -3.52 -4.80
C GLU A 102 17.68 -4.56 -4.43
N GLN A 103 17.77 -4.95 -3.14
CA GLN A 103 18.71 -5.99 -2.69
C GLN A 103 18.43 -7.37 -3.32
N LYS A 104 17.15 -7.71 -3.54
CA LYS A 104 16.78 -8.97 -4.21
C LYS A 104 17.08 -8.99 -5.70
N THR A 105 16.92 -7.84 -6.35
CA THR A 105 17.03 -7.72 -7.80
C THR A 105 18.44 -7.30 -8.23
N ALA A 106 19.25 -6.82 -7.28
CA ALA A 106 20.67 -6.60 -7.47
C ALA A 106 21.30 -7.89 -8.01
N PRO A 107 21.98 -7.84 -9.17
CA PRO A 107 22.66 -9.00 -9.69
C PRO A 107 23.62 -9.48 -8.61
N GLN A 108 23.46 -10.74 -8.17
CA GLN A 108 24.48 -11.41 -7.39
C GLN A 108 25.74 -11.36 -8.26
N LEU A 109 26.64 -10.42 -7.96
CA LEU A 109 27.96 -10.39 -8.57
C LEU A 109 28.55 -11.75 -8.24
N ALA A 110 28.55 -12.65 -9.23
CA ALA A 110 29.17 -13.94 -9.11
C ALA A 110 30.56 -13.66 -8.55
N THR A 111 30.82 -14.14 -7.35
CA THR A 111 32.13 -14.03 -6.71
C THR A 111 33.09 -14.68 -7.69
N LEU A 112 33.77 -13.85 -8.49
CA LEU A 112 34.72 -14.35 -9.48
C LEU A 112 35.73 -15.18 -8.68
N PRO A 113 36.00 -16.43 -9.07
CA PRO A 113 36.99 -17.22 -8.37
C PRO A 113 38.31 -16.44 -8.34
N VAL A 114 38.77 -16.11 -7.14
CA VAL A 114 40.06 -15.45 -6.95
C VAL A 114 41.11 -16.42 -7.47
N TYR A 115 41.73 -16.11 -8.62
CA TYR A 115 42.79 -16.91 -9.18
C TYR A 115 44.01 -16.82 -8.26
N THR A 116 44.30 -17.91 -7.55
CA THR A 116 45.48 -18.08 -6.67
C THR A 116 46.64 -18.76 -7.38
N GLY A 117 46.59 -18.92 -8.71
CA GLY A 117 47.66 -19.56 -9.46
C GLY A 117 48.93 -18.70 -9.51
N PRO A 118 50.09 -19.31 -9.87
CA PRO A 118 51.37 -18.64 -9.86
C PRO A 118 51.33 -17.40 -10.76
N THR A 119 51.59 -16.24 -10.16
CA THR A 119 51.83 -15.01 -10.91
C THR A 119 53.24 -15.09 -11.47
N THR A 120 53.42 -14.80 -12.76
CA THR A 120 54.71 -14.86 -13.46
C THR A 120 55.65 -13.71 -13.08
N ASN A 121 55.75 -13.38 -11.79
CA ASN A 121 56.72 -12.44 -11.26
C ASN A 121 57.83 -13.21 -10.54
N GLU A 122 58.58 -14.01 -11.28
CA GLU A 122 59.95 -14.38 -10.88
C GLU A 122 60.90 -13.58 -11.77
N ALA A 123 61.65 -12.69 -11.13
CA ALA A 123 62.79 -11.96 -11.69
C ALA A 123 64.06 -12.53 -11.05
#